data_AF-A0A164IAD9-F1
#
_entry.id   AF-A0A164IAD9-F1
#
_cell.length_a   1.000
_cell.length_b   1.000
_cell.length_c   1.000
_cell.angle_alpha   90.00
_cell.angle_beta   90.00
_cell.angle_gamma   90.00
#
_symmetry.space_group_name_H-M   'P 1'
#
loop_
_entity.id
_entity.type
_entity.pdbx_description
1 polymer ?
#
loop_
_entity_poly.entity_id
_entity_poly.type
_entity_poly.pdbx_seq_one_letter_code
_entity_poly.pdbx_strand_id
1 'polypeptide(L)'
;MSTSAIFILDVKGKVLISRNYRGDVEMGLIDKFLPLLMEKEEEGNLTPLLQTSGCTFMYIQHQNLYIVSVSRNNANAAMVFSFLHKIVQVMSEYFKEIEEESIRDNFVIVFELLDEMSDFGYPQTTESKILQEYITQEGHKLETAPRPPPAVTNAVSWRSEGIKYRKNEVFLDVIESVNLLASTTGNVLRSEIVGSIKMRVYLSGMPELRLGLNDKVLFESTGRGKSKSVELEDVKFHQCVRLSRFENDRTISFIPPDGEFELMSYRLNTHVKPLIWIESVIERHAHSRVEYMIKARSQFKRRSTANHVEVVVPVPADADSPKFKTSVGSVKYVPEQNVLIWSIKSFPV
;
A
#
# COMPACT_ATOMS: atom_id res chain seq x y z
N MET A 1 -1.86 3.74 25.13
CA MET A 1 -2.18 5.17 24.93
C MET A 1 -1.38 5.64 23.73
N SER A 2 -2.03 6.00 22.62
CA SER A 2 -1.42 6.01 21.28
C SER A 2 -0.93 7.39 20.84
N THR A 3 -1.83 8.36 20.69
CA THR A 3 -1.50 9.66 20.07
C THR A 3 -2.03 10.83 20.90
N SER A 4 -1.20 11.83 21.16
CA SER A 4 -1.60 13.07 21.85
C SER A 4 -2.12 14.12 20.89
N ALA A 5 -1.42 14.32 19.78
CA ALA A 5 -1.79 15.26 18.72
C ALA A 5 -1.32 14.74 17.36
N ILE A 6 -2.05 15.10 16.30
CA ILE A 6 -1.68 14.84 14.91
C ILE A 6 -1.48 16.16 14.19
N PHE A 7 -0.44 16.24 13.38
CA PHE A 7 -0.10 17.37 12.53
C PHE A 7 0.07 16.88 11.09
N ILE A 8 -0.40 17.68 10.14
CA ILE A 8 -0.04 17.54 8.73
C ILE A 8 0.77 18.77 8.36
N LEU A 9 1.99 18.56 7.90
CA LEU A 9 2.95 19.60 7.56
C LEU A 9 3.27 19.54 6.06
N ASP A 10 3.66 20.69 5.50
CA ASP A 10 4.31 20.74 4.19
C ASP A 10 5.80 20.30 4.27
N VAL A 11 6.47 20.23 3.12
CA VAL A 11 7.91 19.94 3.02
C VAL A 11 8.81 20.93 3.77
N LYS A 12 8.31 22.14 4.09
CA LYS A 12 9.03 23.17 4.84
C LYS A 12 8.76 23.10 6.35
N GLY A 13 8.00 22.10 6.80
CA GLY A 13 7.62 21.93 8.20
C GLY A 13 6.52 22.87 8.68
N LYS A 14 5.86 23.62 7.79
CA LYS A 14 4.74 24.49 8.16
C LYS A 14 3.51 23.64 8.42
N VAL A 15 2.84 23.89 9.55
CA VAL A 15 1.57 23.24 9.89
C VAL A 15 0.48 23.66 8.90
N LEU A 16 -0.07 22.70 8.16
CA LEU A 16 -1.25 22.87 7.32
C LEU A 16 -2.52 22.68 8.14
N ILE A 17 -2.55 21.62 8.95
CA ILE A 17 -3.61 21.35 9.92
C ILE A 17 -3.05 20.62 11.14
N SER A 18 -3.68 20.82 12.29
CA SER A 18 -3.31 20.14 13.52
C SER A 18 -4.52 19.81 14.36
N ARG A 19 -4.55 18.62 14.96
CA ARG A 19 -5.58 18.20 15.90
C ARG A 19 -4.96 17.71 17.20
N ASN A 20 -5.39 18.31 18.31
CA ASN A 20 -4.98 17.92 19.66
C ASN A 20 -6.10 17.08 20.30
N TYR A 21 -5.81 15.81 20.62
CA TYR A 21 -6.79 14.90 21.20
C TYR A 21 -6.75 14.86 22.72
N ARG A 22 -5.61 15.17 23.33
CA ARG A 22 -5.39 14.94 24.78
C ARG A 22 -5.08 16.21 25.58
N GLY A 23 -4.61 17.27 24.93
CA GLY A 23 -4.20 18.50 25.62
C GLY A 23 -2.91 18.37 26.45
N ASP A 24 -2.22 17.23 26.39
CA ASP A 24 -1.02 16.94 27.20
C ASP A 24 0.31 17.32 26.51
N VAL A 25 0.23 17.79 25.26
CA VAL A 25 1.36 18.26 24.45
C VAL A 25 1.07 19.70 24.02
N GLU A 26 2.08 20.56 24.16
CA GLU A 26 2.04 21.93 23.66
C GLU A 26 2.21 21.92 22.13
N MET A 27 1.30 22.58 21.42
CA MET A 27 1.26 22.53 19.95
C MET A 27 2.52 23.14 19.29
N GLY A 28 3.19 24.09 19.95
CA GLY A 28 4.44 24.69 19.48
C GLY A 28 5.66 23.73 19.52
N LEU A 29 5.54 22.55 20.13
CA LEU A 29 6.61 21.54 20.08
C LEU A 29 6.87 21.04 18.66
N ILE A 30 5.89 21.16 17.76
CA ILE A 30 6.03 20.74 16.37
C ILE A 30 7.12 21.51 15.62
N ASP A 31 7.44 22.74 16.02
CA ASP A 31 8.49 23.55 15.39
C ASP A 31 9.88 22.92 15.56
N LYS A 32 10.06 22.01 16.52
CA LYS A 32 11.30 21.24 16.73
C LYS A 32 11.42 20.03 15.81
N PHE A 33 10.31 19.59 15.19
CA PHE A 33 10.29 18.35 14.40
C PHE A 33 11.24 18.42 13.20
N LEU A 34 11.11 19.45 12.34
CA LEU A 34 11.90 19.53 11.11
C LEU A 34 13.40 19.75 11.38
N PRO A 35 13.83 20.64 12.32
CA PRO A 35 15.25 20.75 12.68
C PRO A 35 15.86 19.41 13.14
N LEU A 36 15.13 18.64 13.96
CA LEU A 36 15.60 17.33 14.42
C LEU A 36 15.66 16.30 13.28
N LEU A 37 14.70 16.36 12.36
CA LEU A 37 14.69 15.50 11.18
C LEU A 37 15.94 15.77 10.32
N MET A 38 16.24 17.04 10.06
CA MET A 38 17.42 17.45 9.29
C MET A 38 18.72 17.07 9.98
N GLU A 39 18.83 17.28 11.30
CA GLU A 39 19.99 16.85 12.09
C GLU A 39 20.22 15.33 11.96
N LYS A 40 19.15 14.53 12.08
CA LYS A 40 19.26 13.07 11.95
C LYS A 40 19.56 12.61 10.52
N GLU A 41 19.09 13.34 9.52
CA GLU A 41 19.41 13.09 8.12
C GLU A 41 20.89 13.38 7.81
N GLU A 42 21.43 14.50 8.31
CA GLU A 42 22.85 14.87 8.18
C GLU A 42 23.77 13.86 8.89
N GLU A 43 23.34 13.32 10.03
CA GLU A 43 24.04 12.25 10.75
C GLU A 43 23.93 10.87 10.06
N GLY A 44 23.08 10.73 9.02
CA GLY A 44 22.78 9.45 8.37
C GLY A 44 21.98 8.48 9.25
N ASN A 45 21.37 8.97 10.33
CA ASN A 45 20.61 8.20 11.32
C ASN A 45 19.10 8.51 11.23
N LEU A 46 18.57 8.58 10.01
CA LEU A 46 17.16 8.87 9.79
C LEU A 46 16.28 7.74 10.33
N THR A 47 15.39 8.07 11.25
CA THR A 47 14.41 7.14 11.83
C THR A 47 13.00 7.71 11.71
N PRO A 48 11.96 6.87 11.55
CA PRO A 48 10.56 7.33 11.53
C PRO A 48 10.06 7.78 12.93
N LEU A 49 10.92 7.63 13.93
CA LEU A 49 10.72 7.99 15.33
C LEU A 49 11.79 9.00 15.74
N LEU A 50 11.38 10.22 16.05
CA LEU A 50 12.27 11.24 16.60
C LEU A 50 11.92 11.48 18.07
N GLN A 51 12.92 11.58 18.93
CA GLN A 51 12.71 11.78 20.36
C GLN A 51 13.31 13.10 20.82
N THR A 52 12.60 13.75 21.75
CA THR A 52 13.07 14.92 22.50
C THR A 52 12.92 14.66 23.99
N SER A 53 13.43 15.56 24.82
CA SER A 53 13.40 15.45 26.29
C SER A 53 11.99 15.30 26.90
N GLY A 54 10.91 15.55 26.15
CA GLY A 54 9.54 15.44 26.67
C GLY A 54 8.49 14.92 25.69
N CYS A 55 8.86 14.53 24.47
CA CYS A 55 7.93 13.93 23.52
C CYS A 55 8.61 13.09 22.44
N THR A 56 7.84 12.17 21.85
CA THR A 56 8.20 11.35 20.71
C THR A 56 7.35 11.76 19.51
N PHE A 57 8.01 12.04 18.39
CA PHE A 57 7.41 12.25 17.08
C PHE A 57 7.44 10.94 16.30
N MET A 58 6.28 10.47 15.87
CA MET A 58 6.10 9.37 14.93
C MET A 58 5.60 9.96 13.63
N TYR A 59 6.34 9.83 12.53
CA TYR A 59 5.93 10.45 11.27
C TYR A 59 6.00 9.50 10.09
N ILE A 60 5.15 9.76 9.10
CA ILE A 60 5.26 9.20 7.77
C ILE A 60 5.35 10.36 6.78
N GLN A 61 6.05 10.12 5.67
CA GLN A 61 6.06 11.04 4.53
C GLN A 61 5.14 10.47 3.45
N HIS A 62 4.17 11.27 3.02
CA HIS A 62 3.31 10.96 1.89
C HIS A 62 3.44 12.08 0.86
N GLN A 63 4.09 11.78 -0.27
CA GLN A 63 4.45 12.78 -1.27
C GLN A 63 5.19 13.98 -0.62
N ASN A 64 4.65 15.19 -0.76
CA ASN A 64 5.19 16.44 -0.23
C ASN A 64 4.60 16.82 1.14
N LEU A 65 4.05 15.85 1.87
CA LEU A 65 3.44 16.06 3.19
C LEU A 65 4.10 15.19 4.24
N TYR A 66 4.28 15.76 5.43
CA TYR A 66 4.60 15.01 6.64
C TYR A 66 3.36 14.86 7.50
N ILE A 67 3.05 13.63 7.88
CA ILE A 67 1.95 13.35 8.81
C ILE A 67 2.60 12.87 10.09
N VAL A 68 2.47 13.69 11.13
CA VAL A 68 3.23 13.56 12.38
C VAL A 68 2.27 13.34 13.53
N SER A 69 2.43 12.24 14.24
CA SER A 69 1.79 11.98 15.54
C SER A 69 2.79 12.30 16.65
N VAL A 70 2.36 13.11 17.62
CA VAL A 70 3.14 13.40 18.84
C VAL A 70 2.58 12.61 20.00
N SER A 71 3.45 12.03 20.82
CA SER A 71 3.08 11.40 22.09
C SER A 71 4.09 11.77 23.18
N ARG A 72 3.62 12.03 24.40
CA ARG A 72 4.46 12.17 25.60
C ARG A 72 4.70 10.83 26.31
N ASN A 73 3.80 9.87 26.12
CA ASN A 73 3.81 8.59 26.81
C ASN A 73 4.42 7.49 25.94
N ASN A 74 4.72 6.34 26.55
CA ASN A 74 5.09 5.12 25.85
C ASN A 74 3.90 4.61 25.01
N ALA A 75 3.83 5.07 23.77
CA ALA A 75 2.78 4.73 22.82
C ALA A 75 3.10 3.45 22.05
N ASN A 76 2.06 2.72 21.66
CA ASN A 76 2.22 1.62 20.72
C ASN A 76 2.50 2.19 19.33
N ALA A 77 3.78 2.27 18.96
CA ALA A 77 4.23 2.83 17.69
C ALA A 77 3.57 2.14 16.48
N ALA A 78 3.40 0.82 16.52
CA ALA A 78 2.79 0.08 15.41
C ALA A 78 1.32 0.49 15.18
N MET A 79 0.57 0.71 16.26
CA MET A 79 -0.79 1.24 16.19
C MET A 79 -0.80 2.65 15.60
N VAL A 80 0.11 3.52 16.04
CA VAL A 80 0.22 4.90 15.54
C VAL A 80 0.55 4.90 14.05
N PHE A 81 1.58 4.17 13.60
CA PHE A 81 1.92 4.11 12.17
C PHE A 81 0.79 3.52 11.33
N SER A 82 0.13 2.46 11.80
CA SER A 82 -1.04 1.89 11.10
C SER A 82 -2.15 2.93 10.97
N PHE A 83 -2.38 3.73 12.02
CA PHE A 83 -3.37 4.80 12.00
C PHE A 83 -2.96 5.95 11.07
N LEU A 84 -1.70 6.37 11.06
CA LEU A 84 -1.21 7.41 10.15
C LEU A 84 -1.38 6.98 8.68
N HIS A 85 -1.06 5.74 8.33
CA HIS A 85 -1.32 5.19 7.00
C HIS A 85 -2.82 5.11 6.69
N LYS A 86 -3.66 4.80 7.69
CA LYS A 86 -5.11 4.77 7.52
C LYS A 86 -5.71 6.16 7.31
N ILE A 87 -5.18 7.19 7.97
CA ILE A 87 -5.53 8.60 7.71
C ILE A 87 -5.25 8.96 6.25
N VAL A 88 -4.05 8.65 5.75
CA VAL A 88 -3.71 8.82 4.32
C VAL A 88 -4.71 8.08 3.46
N GLN A 89 -4.97 6.79 3.73
CA GLN A 89 -5.90 6.03 2.92
C GLN A 89 -7.30 6.66 2.86
N VAL A 90 -7.88 7.03 4.01
CA VAL A 90 -9.21 7.65 4.08
C VAL A 90 -9.22 8.98 3.32
N MET A 91 -8.22 9.84 3.53
CA MET A 91 -8.11 11.12 2.82
C MET A 91 -7.96 10.93 1.31
N SER A 92 -7.19 9.93 0.85
CA SER A 92 -7.05 9.62 -0.58
C SER A 92 -8.38 9.15 -1.19
N GLU A 93 -9.20 8.42 -0.43
CA GLU A 93 -10.52 7.99 -0.90
C GLU A 93 -11.55 9.15 -0.95
N TYR A 94 -11.38 10.19 -0.14
CA TYR A 94 -12.19 11.41 -0.19
C TYR A 94 -11.73 12.39 -1.28
N PHE A 95 -10.42 12.63 -1.42
CA PHE A 95 -9.87 13.72 -2.25
C PHE A 95 -9.21 13.22 -3.54
N LYS A 96 -9.08 11.90 -3.74
CA LYS A 96 -8.30 11.20 -4.79
C LYS A 96 -6.79 11.36 -4.64
N GLU A 97 -6.32 12.59 -4.48
CA GLU A 97 -4.92 12.94 -4.25
C GLU A 97 -4.80 13.80 -2.99
N ILE A 98 -3.72 13.61 -2.24
CA ILE A 98 -3.47 14.34 -0.99
C ILE A 98 -2.26 15.23 -1.18
N GLU A 99 -2.52 16.47 -1.53
CA GLU A 99 -1.52 17.51 -1.66
C GLU A 99 -1.79 18.67 -0.70
N GLU A 100 -0.88 19.64 -0.66
CA GLU A 100 -1.00 20.83 0.17
C GLU A 100 -2.30 21.62 -0.11
N GLU A 101 -2.69 21.71 -1.38
CA GLU A 101 -3.94 22.35 -1.82
C GLU A 101 -5.17 21.57 -1.35
N SER A 102 -5.17 20.24 -1.49
CA SER A 102 -6.26 19.36 -1.04
C SER A 102 -6.57 19.55 0.45
N ILE A 103 -5.55 19.68 1.29
CA ILE A 103 -5.72 19.90 2.73
C ILE A 103 -6.25 21.32 3.03
N ARG A 104 -5.78 22.34 2.33
CA ARG A 104 -6.19 23.73 2.54
C ARG A 104 -7.62 23.99 2.10
N ASP A 105 -8.00 23.49 0.93
CA ASP A 105 -9.32 23.73 0.36
C ASP A 105 -10.41 22.94 1.10
N ASN A 106 -10.06 21.79 1.69
CA ASN A 106 -10.99 20.90 2.38
C ASN A 106 -10.80 20.87 3.91
N PHE A 107 -10.24 21.92 4.51
CA PHE A 107 -9.87 21.92 5.94
C PHE A 107 -11.02 21.54 6.89
N VAL A 108 -12.26 21.90 6.55
CA VAL A 108 -13.46 21.55 7.35
C VAL A 108 -13.65 20.04 7.40
N ILE A 109 -13.69 19.38 6.25
CA ILE A 109 -13.85 17.93 6.12
C ILE A 109 -12.66 17.21 6.77
N VAL A 110 -11.44 17.74 6.60
CA VAL A 110 -10.24 17.17 7.23
C VAL A 110 -10.36 17.21 8.76
N PHE A 111 -10.88 18.31 9.35
CA PHE A 111 -11.14 18.37 10.79
C PHE A 111 -12.21 17.38 11.24
N GLU A 112 -13.33 17.29 10.52
CA GLU A 112 -14.40 16.34 10.82
C GLU A 112 -13.91 14.89 10.74
N LEU A 113 -13.10 14.55 9.73
CA LEU A 113 -12.48 13.24 9.60
C LEU A 113 -11.54 12.94 10.77
N LEU A 114 -10.65 13.87 11.14
CA LEU A 114 -9.74 13.67 12.26
C LEU A 114 -10.50 13.46 13.59
N ASP A 115 -11.59 14.18 13.80
CA ASP A 115 -12.44 14.05 14.99
C ASP A 115 -13.17 12.70 15.06
N GLU A 116 -13.69 12.24 13.93
CA GLU A 116 -14.42 10.98 13.88
C GLU A 116 -13.48 9.75 13.88
N MET A 117 -12.30 9.90 13.27
CA MET A 117 -11.34 8.79 13.16
C MET A 117 -10.60 8.50 14.48
N SER A 118 -10.53 9.45 15.41
CA SER A 118 -9.84 9.27 16.68
C SER A 118 -10.47 10.09 17.81
N ASP A 119 -10.78 9.42 18.91
CA ASP A 119 -11.20 10.06 20.16
C ASP A 119 -10.16 9.85 21.25
N PHE A 120 -9.73 10.94 21.90
CA PHE A 120 -8.69 10.96 22.93
C PHE A 120 -7.39 10.20 22.57
N GLY A 121 -7.07 10.12 21.27
CA GLY A 121 -5.90 9.41 20.74
C GLY A 121 -6.11 7.92 20.47
N TYR A 122 -7.33 7.41 20.59
CA TYR A 122 -7.71 6.05 20.24
C TYR A 122 -8.42 6.05 18.89
N PRO A 123 -7.89 5.34 17.87
CA PRO A 123 -8.58 5.18 16.60
C PRO A 123 -9.98 4.57 16.79
N GLN A 124 -10.99 5.20 16.20
CA GLN A 124 -12.39 4.78 16.24
C GLN A 124 -12.82 4.27 14.85
N THR A 125 -13.67 5.02 14.14
CA THR A 125 -14.19 4.65 12.82
C THR A 125 -13.20 5.05 11.74
N THR A 126 -12.64 4.08 11.04
CA THR A 126 -11.66 4.34 9.96
C THR A 126 -12.09 3.81 8.59
N GLU A 127 -13.33 3.33 8.48
CA GLU A 127 -13.89 2.87 7.20
C GLU A 127 -14.45 4.05 6.42
N SER A 128 -13.69 4.51 5.43
CA SER A 128 -14.02 5.62 4.51
C SER A 128 -15.44 5.55 3.96
N LYS A 129 -15.88 4.38 3.46
CA LYS A 129 -17.22 4.20 2.88
C LYS A 129 -18.33 4.41 3.90
N ILE A 130 -18.09 4.13 5.17
CA ILE A 130 -19.04 4.37 6.26
C ILE A 130 -18.98 5.83 6.69
N LEU A 131 -17.77 6.40 6.81
CA LEU A 131 -17.57 7.82 7.11
C LEU A 131 -18.28 8.71 6.07
N GLN A 132 -18.26 8.31 4.79
CA GLN A 132 -18.89 9.05 3.68
C GLN A 132 -20.41 9.14 3.78
N GLU A 133 -21.07 8.32 4.60
CA GLU A 133 -22.52 8.38 4.79
C GLU A 133 -22.97 9.56 5.64
N TYR A 134 -22.09 10.11 6.50
CA TYR A 134 -22.45 11.19 7.43
C TYR A 134 -21.43 12.34 7.48
N ILE A 135 -20.21 12.15 6.98
CA ILE A 135 -19.23 13.21 6.71
C ILE A 135 -19.20 13.44 5.20
N THR A 136 -20.02 14.37 4.73
CA THR A 136 -20.25 14.62 3.29
C THR A 136 -19.53 15.88 2.82
N GLN A 137 -18.93 15.83 1.63
CA GLN A 137 -18.31 17.02 1.00
C GLN A 137 -19.35 18.03 0.51
N GLU A 138 -20.57 17.59 0.24
CA GLU A 138 -21.66 18.45 -0.23
C GLU A 138 -22.37 19.10 0.96
N GLY A 139 -22.27 20.44 1.03
CA GLY A 139 -22.96 21.27 2.00
C GLY A 139 -24.45 21.38 1.72
N HIS A 140 -25.19 20.26 1.80
CA HIS A 140 -26.63 20.33 1.89
C HIS A 140 -26.98 20.80 3.31
N LYS A 141 -27.73 21.90 3.44
CA LYS A 141 -28.47 22.23 4.66
C LYS A 141 -29.44 21.07 4.93
N LEU A 142 -28.96 20.06 5.63
CA LEU A 142 -29.78 18.97 6.12
C LEU A 142 -30.60 19.55 7.28
N GLU A 143 -31.93 19.58 7.14
CA GLU A 143 -32.86 20.04 8.19
C GLU A 143 -32.79 19.16 9.45
N THR A 144 -32.08 18.04 9.40
CA THR A 144 -31.84 17.13 10.51
C THR A 144 -30.39 16.66 10.43
N ALA A 145 -29.63 16.79 11.53
CA ALA A 145 -28.27 16.27 11.59
C ALA A 145 -28.27 14.77 11.19
N PRO A 146 -27.43 14.35 10.22
CA PRO A 146 -27.36 12.95 9.85
C PRO A 146 -27.00 12.14 11.09
N ARG A 147 -27.82 11.13 11.41
CA ARG A 147 -27.52 10.22 12.52
C ARG A 147 -26.42 9.27 12.08
N PRO A 148 -25.47 8.92 12.96
CA PRO A 148 -24.45 7.93 12.64
C PRO A 148 -25.11 6.63 12.15
N PRO A 149 -24.62 6.04 11.05
CA PRO A 149 -25.13 4.77 10.56
C PRO A 149 -25.01 3.68 11.62
N PRO A 150 -25.98 2.74 11.72
CA PRO A 150 -25.88 1.60 12.64
C PRO A 150 -24.60 0.78 12.44
N ALA A 151 -24.03 0.79 11.23
CA ALA A 151 -22.76 0.15 10.89
C ALA A 151 -21.61 0.61 11.80
N VAL A 152 -21.60 1.86 12.28
CA VAL A 152 -20.58 2.38 13.20
C VAL A 152 -20.57 1.62 14.53
N THR A 153 -21.74 1.16 14.99
CA THR A 153 -21.91 0.44 16.27
C THR A 153 -22.07 -1.07 16.13
N ASN A 154 -22.29 -1.57 14.92
CA ASN A 154 -22.54 -2.98 14.65
C ASN A 154 -21.24 -3.79 14.59
N ALA A 155 -21.34 -5.10 14.85
CA ALA A 155 -20.22 -6.02 14.69
C ALA A 155 -19.71 -6.11 13.24
N VAL A 156 -20.53 -5.70 12.26
CA VAL A 156 -20.15 -5.54 10.85
C VAL A 156 -20.03 -4.05 10.58
N SER A 157 -18.81 -3.53 10.67
CA SER A 157 -18.49 -2.10 10.60
C SER A 157 -18.06 -1.61 9.22
N TRP A 158 -18.10 -2.49 8.20
CA TRP A 158 -17.58 -2.22 6.85
C TRP A 158 -18.64 -2.37 5.76
N ARG A 159 -19.90 -2.64 6.12
CA ARG A 159 -21.01 -2.78 5.17
C ARG A 159 -22.33 -2.32 5.78
N SER A 160 -22.97 -1.36 5.11
CA SER A 160 -24.27 -0.84 5.51
C SER A 160 -25.43 -1.72 5.02
N GLU A 161 -26.53 -1.70 5.76
CA GLU A 161 -27.76 -2.38 5.38
C GLU A 161 -28.49 -1.64 4.24
N GLY A 162 -29.33 -2.35 3.49
CA GLY A 162 -30.20 -1.73 2.48
C GLY A 162 -29.56 -1.46 1.10
N ILE A 163 -28.30 -1.83 0.89
CA ILE A 163 -27.62 -1.77 -0.42
C ILE A 163 -28.42 -2.58 -1.46
N LYS A 164 -28.72 -1.99 -2.62
CA LYS A 164 -29.46 -2.63 -3.71
C LYS A 164 -28.80 -2.37 -5.05
N TYR A 165 -28.55 -3.45 -5.78
CA TYR A 165 -28.06 -3.43 -7.16
C TYR A 165 -29.11 -4.03 -8.10
N ARG A 166 -29.21 -3.50 -9.33
CA ARG A 166 -30.08 -4.08 -10.37
C ARG A 166 -29.59 -5.47 -10.80
N LYS A 167 -28.28 -5.66 -10.80
CA LYS A 167 -27.62 -6.92 -11.14
C LYS A 167 -26.58 -7.20 -10.06
N ASN A 168 -26.66 -8.40 -9.47
CA ASN A 168 -25.72 -8.83 -8.46
C ASN A 168 -24.50 -9.46 -9.14
N GLU A 169 -23.34 -8.83 -9.02
CA GLU A 169 -22.09 -9.28 -9.65
C GLU A 169 -20.92 -9.18 -8.68
N VAL A 170 -19.96 -10.09 -8.83
CA VAL A 170 -18.70 -10.09 -8.08
C VAL A 170 -17.56 -10.33 -9.05
N PHE A 171 -16.59 -9.43 -9.06
CA PHE A 171 -15.35 -9.59 -9.80
C PHE A 171 -14.21 -9.90 -8.82
N LEU A 172 -13.35 -10.84 -9.20
CA LEU A 172 -12.18 -11.23 -8.42
C LEU A 172 -10.95 -11.12 -9.29
N ASP A 173 -10.02 -10.26 -8.89
CA ASP A 173 -8.73 -10.07 -9.53
C ASP A 173 -7.66 -10.69 -8.65
N VAL A 174 -7.02 -11.76 -9.16
CA VAL A 174 -5.88 -12.42 -8.50
C VAL A 174 -4.61 -11.87 -9.12
N ILE A 175 -3.91 -11.03 -8.37
CA ILE A 175 -2.72 -10.31 -8.82
C ILE A 175 -1.51 -10.88 -8.09
N GLU A 176 -0.51 -11.35 -8.84
CA GLU A 176 0.72 -11.90 -8.28
C GLU A 176 1.92 -11.04 -8.66
N SER A 177 2.66 -10.56 -7.66
CA SER A 177 3.95 -9.88 -7.82
C SER A 177 5.09 -10.86 -7.57
N VAL A 178 5.98 -11.00 -8.54
CA VAL A 178 7.15 -11.87 -8.43
C VAL A 178 8.36 -11.03 -8.03
N ASN A 179 8.81 -11.18 -6.79
CA ASN A 179 10.02 -10.52 -6.30
C ASN A 179 11.22 -11.46 -6.55
N LEU A 180 12.23 -10.97 -7.23
CA LEU A 180 13.43 -11.74 -7.57
C LEU A 180 14.69 -10.93 -7.26
N LEU A 181 15.62 -11.56 -6.54
CA LEU A 181 16.97 -11.07 -6.32
C LEU A 181 17.96 -12.10 -6.84
N ALA A 182 18.81 -11.71 -7.80
CA ALA A 182 19.86 -12.55 -8.34
C ALA A 182 21.25 -11.96 -8.00
N SER A 183 22.23 -12.82 -7.77
CA SER A 183 23.63 -12.45 -7.59
C SER A 183 24.27 -12.06 -8.91
N THR A 184 25.44 -11.42 -8.84
CA THR A 184 26.29 -11.13 -9.99
C THR A 184 26.77 -12.39 -10.72
N THR A 185 26.81 -13.54 -10.04
CA THR A 185 27.14 -14.85 -10.64
C THR A 185 25.95 -15.52 -11.33
N GLY A 186 24.75 -14.93 -11.28
CA GLY A 186 23.53 -15.48 -11.87
C GLY A 186 22.78 -16.47 -10.97
N ASN A 187 23.13 -16.59 -9.68
CA ASN A 187 22.39 -17.41 -8.74
C ASN A 187 21.19 -16.63 -8.18
N VAL A 188 20.03 -17.26 -8.08
CA VAL A 188 18.85 -16.65 -7.44
C VAL A 188 19.05 -16.68 -5.93
N LEU A 189 19.16 -15.50 -5.31
CA LEU A 189 19.33 -15.29 -3.87
C LEU A 189 17.99 -15.29 -3.13
N ARG A 190 16.96 -14.64 -3.71
CA ARG A 190 15.60 -14.59 -3.17
C ARG A 190 14.60 -14.64 -4.31
N SER A 191 13.57 -15.45 -4.16
CA SER A 191 12.44 -15.54 -5.09
C SER A 191 11.18 -15.77 -4.26
N GLU A 192 10.29 -14.80 -4.24
CA GLU A 192 9.01 -14.90 -3.55
C GLU A 192 7.90 -14.37 -4.44
N ILE A 193 6.70 -14.91 -4.24
CA ILE A 193 5.50 -14.43 -4.91
C ILE A 193 4.61 -13.82 -3.82
N VAL A 194 4.31 -12.54 -3.98
CA VAL A 194 3.34 -11.83 -3.14
C VAL A 194 2.07 -11.68 -3.97
N GLY A 195 1.05 -12.45 -3.60
CA GLY A 195 -0.26 -12.41 -4.23
C GLY A 195 -1.24 -11.54 -3.45
N SER A 196 -2.17 -10.93 -4.17
CA SER A 196 -3.27 -10.15 -3.62
C SER A 196 -4.55 -10.53 -4.37
N ILE A 197 -5.62 -10.78 -3.61
CA ILE A 197 -6.97 -11.01 -4.16
C ILE A 197 -7.78 -9.74 -3.92
N LYS A 198 -7.96 -8.97 -5.00
CA LYS A 198 -8.84 -7.80 -5.01
C LYS A 198 -10.24 -8.20 -5.46
N MET A 199 -11.24 -7.69 -4.78
CA MET A 199 -12.64 -7.95 -5.10
C MET A 199 -13.36 -6.67 -5.44
N ARG A 200 -14.26 -6.74 -6.43
CA ARG A 200 -15.26 -5.71 -6.69
C ARG A 200 -16.64 -6.32 -6.52
N VAL A 201 -17.31 -5.95 -5.43
CA VAL A 201 -18.56 -6.56 -5.00
C VAL A 201 -19.71 -5.60 -5.23
N TYR A 202 -20.62 -5.99 -6.12
CA TYR A 202 -21.86 -5.28 -6.41
C TYR A 202 -23.04 -6.20 -6.05
N LEU A 203 -23.27 -6.38 -4.75
CA LEU A 203 -24.29 -7.29 -4.22
C LEU A 203 -25.33 -6.55 -3.38
N SER A 204 -26.58 -6.98 -3.48
CA SER A 204 -27.68 -6.44 -2.69
C SER A 204 -27.75 -7.07 -1.29
N GLY A 205 -28.13 -6.29 -0.28
CA GLY A 205 -28.32 -6.73 1.10
C GLY A 205 -27.01 -7.01 1.84
N MET A 206 -27.05 -7.99 2.76
CA MET A 206 -25.93 -8.44 3.60
C MET A 206 -25.53 -9.88 3.26
N PRO A 207 -24.87 -10.13 2.11
CA PRO A 207 -24.52 -11.48 1.67
C PRO A 207 -23.36 -12.04 2.49
N GLU A 208 -23.42 -13.33 2.83
CA GLU A 208 -22.27 -14.09 3.34
C GLU A 208 -21.62 -14.85 2.18
N LEU A 209 -20.38 -14.47 1.85
CA LEU A 209 -19.56 -15.12 0.83
C LEU A 209 -18.64 -16.17 1.45
N ARG A 210 -18.38 -17.22 0.68
CA ARG A 210 -17.36 -18.23 0.99
C ARG A 210 -16.45 -18.41 -0.22
N LEU A 211 -15.15 -18.24 -0.02
CA LEU A 211 -14.13 -18.44 -1.05
C LEU A 211 -13.41 -19.76 -0.82
N GLY A 212 -13.37 -20.61 -1.85
CA GLY A 212 -12.60 -21.84 -1.87
C GLY A 212 -11.37 -21.68 -2.75
N LEU A 213 -10.19 -21.87 -2.18
CA LEU A 213 -8.92 -21.93 -2.90
C LEU A 213 -8.41 -23.36 -2.94
N ASN A 214 -7.51 -23.67 -3.87
CA ASN A 214 -6.79 -24.96 -3.90
C ASN A 214 -5.65 -24.97 -2.86
N ASP A 215 -5.96 -24.61 -1.62
CA ASP A 215 -5.03 -24.62 -0.50
C ASP A 215 -4.56 -26.05 -0.21
N LYS A 216 -3.25 -26.25 -0.17
CA LYS A 216 -2.60 -27.54 0.11
C LYS A 216 -3.08 -28.12 1.45
N VAL A 217 -3.17 -27.29 2.48
CA VAL A 217 -3.59 -27.74 3.82
C VAL A 217 -5.04 -28.26 3.80
N LEU A 218 -5.93 -27.53 3.12
CA LEU A 218 -7.33 -27.93 2.95
C LEU A 218 -7.46 -29.22 2.11
N PHE A 219 -6.65 -29.34 1.07
CA PHE A 219 -6.70 -30.51 0.18
C PHE A 219 -6.11 -31.76 0.85
N GLU A 220 -5.09 -31.62 1.68
CA GLU A 220 -4.55 -32.70 2.51
C GLU A 220 -5.59 -33.17 3.55
N SER A 221 -6.26 -32.25 4.25
CA SER A 221 -7.29 -32.61 5.24
C SER A 221 -8.52 -33.29 4.62
N THR A 222 -8.85 -32.97 3.38
CA THR A 222 -10.01 -33.54 2.65
C THR A 222 -9.64 -34.78 1.81
N GLY A 223 -8.42 -35.30 1.94
CA GLY A 223 -7.96 -36.50 1.21
C GLY A 223 -7.72 -36.29 -0.29
N ARG A 224 -7.62 -35.05 -0.76
CA ARG A 224 -7.35 -34.63 -2.14
C ARG A 224 -5.89 -34.25 -2.40
N GLY A 225 -4.95 -34.62 -1.52
CA GLY A 225 -3.54 -34.24 -1.59
C GLY A 225 -2.77 -34.60 -2.88
N LYS A 226 -3.31 -35.49 -3.73
CA LYS A 226 -2.73 -35.80 -5.05
C LYS A 226 -3.06 -34.77 -6.14
N SER A 227 -3.98 -33.84 -5.88
CA SER A 227 -4.36 -32.81 -6.84
C SER A 227 -3.51 -31.56 -6.69
N LYS A 228 -3.41 -30.75 -7.75
CA LYS A 228 -2.55 -29.57 -7.78
C LYS A 228 -3.01 -28.53 -6.74
N SER A 229 -2.21 -28.35 -5.70
CA SER A 229 -2.45 -27.39 -4.64
C SER A 229 -1.43 -26.26 -4.64
N VAL A 230 -1.74 -25.19 -3.92
CA VAL A 230 -0.86 -24.05 -3.63
C VAL A 230 -0.59 -24.03 -2.13
N GLU A 231 0.69 -23.93 -1.77
CA GLU A 231 1.14 -23.87 -0.38
C GLU A 231 1.32 -22.42 0.03
N LEU A 232 0.34 -21.90 0.76
CA LEU A 232 0.33 -20.51 1.25
C LEU A 232 1.18 -20.46 2.53
N GLU A 233 2.31 -19.74 2.49
CA GLU A 233 3.22 -19.64 3.63
C GLU A 233 2.68 -18.65 4.67
N ASP A 234 2.25 -17.49 4.21
CA ASP A 234 1.61 -16.46 5.04
C ASP A 234 0.37 -15.93 4.32
N VAL A 235 -0.68 -15.65 5.08
CA VAL A 235 -1.93 -15.10 4.57
C VAL A 235 -2.42 -14.03 5.54
N LYS A 236 -2.67 -12.84 4.98
CA LYS A 236 -3.30 -11.73 5.70
C LYS A 236 -4.68 -11.53 5.09
N PHE A 237 -5.68 -11.38 5.95
CA PHE A 237 -7.06 -11.20 5.54
C PHE A 237 -7.54 -9.79 5.87
N HIS A 238 -8.51 -9.33 5.10
CA HIS A 238 -9.35 -8.21 5.47
C HIS A 238 -10.15 -8.53 6.74
N GLN A 239 -10.48 -7.50 7.53
CA GLN A 239 -11.27 -7.63 8.77
C GLN A 239 -12.62 -8.33 8.59
N CYS A 240 -13.14 -8.36 7.35
CA CYS A 240 -14.41 -9.01 7.04
C CYS A 240 -14.36 -10.54 7.10
N VAL A 241 -13.17 -11.13 7.10
CA VAL A 241 -12.97 -12.57 7.14
C VAL A 241 -13.03 -13.08 8.57
N ARG A 242 -13.84 -14.12 8.78
CA ARG A 242 -13.98 -14.79 10.08
C ARG A 242 -12.77 -15.70 10.31
N LEU A 243 -11.72 -15.16 10.93
CA LEU A 243 -10.47 -15.87 11.21
C LEU A 243 -10.68 -17.17 11.99
N SER A 244 -11.62 -17.20 12.93
CA SER A 244 -11.95 -18.42 13.70
C SER A 244 -12.49 -19.56 12.84
N ARG A 245 -13.17 -19.28 11.73
CA ARG A 245 -13.59 -20.33 10.79
C ARG A 245 -12.40 -20.80 9.96
N PHE A 246 -11.59 -19.87 9.47
CA PHE A 246 -10.40 -20.20 8.70
C PHE A 246 -9.40 -21.06 9.49
N GLU A 247 -9.23 -20.81 10.79
CA GLU A 247 -8.34 -21.60 11.64
C GLU A 247 -8.85 -23.05 11.83
N ASN A 248 -10.18 -23.25 11.89
CA ASN A 248 -10.78 -24.56 12.12
C ASN A 248 -10.81 -25.44 10.87
N ASP A 249 -11.30 -24.93 9.74
CA ASP A 249 -11.57 -25.72 8.54
C ASP A 249 -11.00 -25.12 7.25
N ARG A 250 -10.15 -24.07 7.37
CA ARG A 250 -9.56 -23.33 6.24
C ARG A 250 -10.60 -22.70 5.31
N THR A 251 -11.85 -22.52 5.77
CA THR A 251 -12.90 -21.83 5.00
C THR A 251 -12.78 -20.31 5.13
N ILE A 252 -12.61 -19.63 4.00
CA ILE A 252 -12.62 -18.17 3.95
C ILE A 252 -14.08 -17.71 3.86
N SER A 253 -14.67 -17.35 5.01
CA SER A 253 -16.06 -16.91 5.15
C SER A 253 -16.12 -15.44 5.56
N PHE A 254 -16.88 -14.61 4.83
CA PHE A 254 -16.91 -13.17 5.05
C PHE A 254 -18.18 -12.49 4.57
N ILE A 255 -18.50 -11.33 5.13
CA ILE A 255 -19.50 -10.40 4.57
C ILE A 255 -18.70 -9.29 3.88
N PRO A 256 -18.70 -9.19 2.54
CA PRO A 256 -17.83 -8.26 1.83
C PRO A 256 -18.24 -6.79 2.03
N PRO A 257 -17.29 -5.86 2.21
CA PRO A 257 -17.54 -4.44 1.95
C PRO A 257 -18.12 -4.23 0.54
N ASP A 258 -18.87 -3.15 0.37
CA ASP A 258 -19.44 -2.81 -0.92
C ASP A 258 -18.40 -2.17 -1.86
N GLY A 259 -18.43 -2.46 -3.16
CA GLY A 259 -17.48 -1.92 -4.13
C GLY A 259 -16.11 -2.62 -4.11
N GLU A 260 -15.04 -1.87 -4.35
CA GLU A 260 -13.68 -2.41 -4.44
C GLU A 260 -12.99 -2.51 -3.06
N PHE A 261 -12.35 -3.63 -2.77
CA PHE A 261 -11.48 -3.83 -1.60
C PHE A 261 -10.51 -5.01 -1.82
N GLU A 262 -9.43 -5.06 -1.05
CA GLU A 262 -8.54 -6.23 -1.00
C GLU A 262 -9.04 -7.23 0.04
N LEU A 263 -9.39 -8.45 -0.40
CA LEU A 263 -9.88 -9.51 0.50
C LEU A 263 -8.75 -10.15 1.29
N MET A 264 -7.66 -10.49 0.60
CA MET A 264 -6.52 -11.16 1.20
C MET A 264 -5.24 -10.92 0.42
N SER A 265 -4.13 -10.88 1.13
CA SER A 265 -2.78 -10.95 0.57
C SER A 265 -2.13 -12.25 1.03
N TYR A 266 -1.39 -12.91 0.16
CA TYR A 266 -0.70 -14.15 0.48
C TYR A 266 0.75 -14.13 -0.01
N ARG A 267 1.61 -14.88 0.65
CA ARG A 267 3.01 -15.05 0.25
C ARG A 267 3.29 -16.52 -0.04
N LEU A 268 3.96 -16.77 -1.16
CA LEU A 268 4.47 -18.07 -1.57
C LEU A 268 5.99 -17.97 -1.70
N ASN A 269 6.72 -18.82 -0.99
CA ASN A 269 8.15 -19.00 -1.25
C ASN A 269 8.33 -20.15 -2.23
N THR A 270 8.15 -19.85 -3.52
CA THR A 270 8.31 -20.84 -4.58
C THR A 270 9.60 -20.57 -5.35
N HIS A 271 10.45 -21.59 -5.45
CA HIS A 271 11.61 -21.63 -6.33
C HIS A 271 11.15 -21.84 -7.78
N VAL A 272 10.47 -20.85 -8.36
CA VAL A 272 10.15 -20.85 -9.80
C VAL A 272 11.35 -20.29 -10.55
N LYS A 273 11.61 -20.85 -11.74
CA LYS A 273 12.52 -20.19 -12.68
C LYS A 273 12.00 -18.78 -12.98
N PRO A 274 12.86 -17.75 -12.98
CA PRO A 274 12.48 -16.39 -13.31
C PRO A 274 11.71 -16.33 -14.63
N LEU A 275 10.52 -15.71 -14.61
CA LEU A 275 9.66 -15.60 -15.80
C LEU A 275 10.36 -14.86 -16.94
N ILE A 276 11.15 -13.83 -16.60
CA ILE A 276 12.04 -13.11 -17.50
C ILE A 276 13.42 -13.12 -16.85
N TRP A 277 14.41 -13.59 -17.59
CA TRP A 277 15.80 -13.63 -17.15
C TRP A 277 16.63 -12.67 -17.98
N ILE A 278 17.39 -11.81 -17.30
CA ILE A 278 18.24 -10.80 -17.92
C ILE A 278 19.71 -11.21 -17.70
N GLU A 279 20.44 -11.36 -18.79
CA GLU A 279 21.89 -11.51 -18.79
C GLU A 279 22.49 -10.19 -19.29
N SER A 280 23.36 -9.57 -18.49
CA SER A 280 24.05 -8.33 -18.87
C SER A 280 25.55 -8.53 -18.74
N VAL A 281 26.28 -8.25 -19.81
CA VAL A 281 27.74 -8.21 -19.82
C VAL A 281 28.15 -6.75 -20.01
N ILE A 282 29.00 -6.26 -19.09
CA ILE A 282 29.46 -4.87 -19.07
C ILE A 282 30.96 -4.86 -19.38
N GLU A 283 31.33 -4.23 -20.49
CA GLU A 283 32.73 -4.03 -20.88
C GLU A 283 33.09 -2.56 -20.67
N ARG A 284 33.96 -2.30 -19.71
CA ARG A 284 34.43 -0.93 -19.38
C ARG A 284 35.81 -0.72 -19.96
N HIS A 285 35.93 0.22 -20.89
CA HIS A 285 37.20 0.73 -21.38
C HIS A 285 37.54 2.01 -20.61
N ALA A 286 38.56 1.93 -19.75
CA ALA A 286 38.98 3.05 -18.91
C ALA A 286 39.20 4.32 -19.76
N HIS A 287 38.61 5.43 -19.32
CA HIS A 287 38.70 6.75 -19.97
C HIS A 287 38.22 6.80 -21.44
N SER A 288 37.43 5.82 -21.89
CA SER A 288 36.97 5.77 -23.29
C SER A 288 35.48 5.55 -23.41
N ARG A 289 34.98 4.37 -23.03
CA ARG A 289 33.57 4.00 -23.24
C ARG A 289 33.17 2.84 -22.36
N VAL A 290 31.86 2.69 -22.17
CA VAL A 290 31.25 1.51 -21.58
C VAL A 290 30.31 0.87 -22.59
N GLU A 291 30.42 -0.43 -22.75
CA GLU A 291 29.56 -1.23 -23.62
C GLU A 291 28.70 -2.17 -22.77
N TYR A 292 27.40 -2.20 -23.08
CA TYR A 292 26.42 -3.05 -22.41
C TYR A 292 25.85 -4.05 -23.42
N MET A 293 26.12 -5.33 -23.21
CA MET A 293 25.49 -6.41 -23.96
C MET A 293 24.42 -7.08 -23.10
N ILE A 294 23.16 -6.69 -23.32
CA ILE A 294 22.02 -7.15 -22.53
C ILE A 294 21.18 -8.13 -23.37
N LYS A 295 20.87 -9.29 -22.80
CA LYS A 295 20.00 -10.32 -23.38
C LYS A 295 18.86 -10.60 -22.42
N ALA A 296 17.62 -10.45 -22.88
CA ALA A 296 16.43 -10.87 -22.15
C ALA A 296 15.93 -12.22 -22.69
N ARG A 297 15.59 -13.14 -21.79
CA ARG A 297 15.00 -14.45 -22.12
C ARG A 297 13.74 -14.68 -21.30
N SER A 298 12.63 -14.95 -21.99
CA SER A 298 11.37 -15.39 -21.42
C SER A 298 11.42 -16.88 -21.07
N GLN A 299 10.95 -17.25 -19.88
CA GLN A 299 10.88 -18.65 -19.40
C GLN A 299 9.47 -19.08 -18.99
N PHE A 300 8.44 -18.31 -19.36
CA PHE A 300 7.04 -18.69 -19.20
C PHE A 300 6.53 -19.57 -20.36
N LYS A 301 5.28 -20.01 -20.27
CA LYS A 301 4.67 -20.89 -21.29
C LYS A 301 4.42 -20.13 -22.59
N ARG A 302 4.62 -20.79 -23.74
CA ARG A 302 4.45 -20.19 -25.10
C ARG A 302 3.11 -19.53 -25.38
N ARG A 303 2.05 -19.94 -24.68
CA ARG A 303 0.70 -19.37 -24.77
C ARG A 303 0.54 -18.04 -24.05
N SER A 304 1.51 -17.68 -23.21
CA SER A 304 1.53 -16.46 -22.43
C SER A 304 2.46 -15.46 -23.11
N THR A 305 2.20 -14.18 -22.91
CA THR A 305 2.99 -13.09 -23.47
C THR A 305 3.15 -12.04 -22.39
N ALA A 306 4.37 -11.58 -22.15
CA ALA A 306 4.61 -10.48 -21.24
C ALA A 306 4.37 -9.17 -21.99
N ASN A 307 3.53 -8.29 -21.44
CA ASN A 307 3.18 -7.02 -22.06
C ASN A 307 3.88 -5.88 -21.31
N HIS A 308 4.27 -4.83 -22.03
CA HIS A 308 4.90 -3.63 -21.49
C HIS A 308 6.07 -3.95 -20.54
N VAL A 309 6.99 -4.80 -20.99
CA VAL A 309 8.20 -5.13 -20.23
C VAL A 309 9.18 -3.98 -20.35
N GLU A 310 9.65 -3.47 -19.21
CA GLU A 310 10.71 -2.47 -19.16
C GLU A 310 11.91 -3.03 -18.40
N VAL A 311 13.06 -3.04 -19.06
CA VAL A 311 14.34 -3.45 -18.45
C VAL A 311 15.12 -2.18 -18.15
N VAL A 312 15.24 -1.86 -16.87
CA VAL A 312 15.97 -0.68 -16.38
C VAL A 312 17.41 -1.09 -16.05
N VAL A 313 18.38 -0.47 -16.72
CA VAL A 313 19.80 -0.76 -16.56
C VAL A 313 20.55 0.49 -16.11
N PRO A 314 21.14 0.49 -14.90
CA PRO A 314 21.96 1.60 -14.43
C PRO A 314 23.22 1.82 -15.28
N VAL A 315 23.50 3.09 -15.57
CA VAL A 315 24.71 3.54 -16.28
C VAL A 315 25.51 4.53 -15.44
N PRO A 316 26.80 4.75 -15.74
CA PRO A 316 27.60 5.76 -15.06
C PRO A 316 26.98 7.15 -15.18
N ALA A 317 27.13 7.98 -14.14
CA ALA A 317 26.56 9.33 -14.12
C ALA A 317 27.25 10.30 -15.10
N ASP A 318 28.48 9.98 -15.50
CA ASP A 318 29.27 10.69 -16.50
C ASP A 318 29.08 10.11 -17.93
N ALA A 319 28.16 9.15 -18.11
CA ALA A 319 27.90 8.56 -19.42
C ALA A 319 27.29 9.59 -20.37
N ASP A 320 27.89 9.73 -21.55
CA ASP A 320 27.41 10.62 -22.61
C ASP A 320 27.27 9.87 -23.95
N SER A 321 26.70 10.54 -24.95
CA SER A 321 26.66 10.08 -26.34
C SER A 321 26.15 8.63 -26.55
N PRO A 322 24.97 8.24 -26.01
CA PRO A 322 24.51 6.87 -26.03
C PRO A 322 24.18 6.38 -27.46
N LYS A 323 24.57 5.14 -27.76
CA LYS A 323 24.25 4.46 -29.03
C LYS A 323 23.59 3.12 -28.75
N PHE A 324 22.42 2.91 -29.32
CA PHE A 324 21.62 1.71 -29.07
C PHE A 324 21.49 0.86 -30.33
N LYS A 325 21.59 -0.46 -30.15
CA LYS A 325 21.23 -1.44 -31.15
C LYS A 325 20.39 -2.52 -30.47
N THR A 326 19.11 -2.56 -30.78
CA THR A 326 18.18 -3.57 -30.26
C THR A 326 17.68 -4.49 -31.37
N SER A 327 17.38 -5.73 -31.01
CA SER A 327 16.66 -6.66 -31.89
C SER A 327 15.15 -6.41 -31.86
N VAL A 328 14.61 -6.10 -30.68
CA VAL A 328 13.18 -5.88 -30.42
C VAL A 328 13.02 -4.73 -29.43
N GLY A 329 11.98 -3.92 -29.60
CA GLY A 329 11.67 -2.81 -28.71
C GLY A 329 12.57 -1.60 -28.93
N SER A 330 12.39 -0.60 -28.06
CA SER A 330 13.10 0.69 -28.10
C SER A 330 13.86 0.94 -26.81
N VAL A 331 14.99 1.63 -26.90
CA VAL A 331 15.79 2.03 -25.73
C VAL A 331 15.77 3.54 -25.60
N LYS A 332 15.56 4.02 -24.39
CA LYS A 332 15.64 5.43 -24.02
C LYS A 332 16.71 5.60 -22.94
N TYR A 333 17.57 6.60 -23.09
CA TYR A 333 18.42 7.07 -22.01
C TYR A 333 17.65 8.08 -21.17
N VAL A 334 17.71 7.92 -19.84
CA VAL A 334 17.13 8.82 -18.85
C VAL A 334 18.27 9.33 -17.97
N PRO A 335 18.93 10.44 -18.36
CA PRO A 335 20.09 10.99 -17.64
C PRO A 335 19.76 11.37 -16.20
N GLU A 336 18.54 11.83 -15.92
CA GLU A 336 18.12 12.31 -14.61
C GLU A 336 18.18 11.21 -13.53
N GLN A 337 18.06 9.95 -13.95
CA GLN A 337 18.12 8.78 -13.08
C GLN A 337 19.40 7.95 -13.30
N ASN A 338 20.27 8.36 -14.24
CA ASN A 338 21.43 7.58 -14.69
C ASN A 338 21.06 6.15 -15.13
N VAL A 339 19.98 5.99 -15.90
CA VAL A 339 19.51 4.67 -16.37
C VAL A 339 19.20 4.62 -17.87
N LEU A 340 19.33 3.43 -18.43
CA LEU A 340 18.78 3.04 -19.72
C LEU A 340 17.50 2.25 -19.51
N ILE A 341 16.44 2.62 -20.20
CA ILE A 341 15.17 1.90 -20.17
C ILE A 341 14.98 1.22 -21.53
N TRP A 342 15.02 -0.11 -21.54
CA TRP A 342 14.68 -0.92 -22.71
C TRP A 342 13.23 -1.39 -22.62
N SER A 343 12.36 -0.78 -23.42
CA SER A 343 10.92 -1.05 -23.44
C SER A 343 10.55 -2.04 -24.56
N ILE A 344 9.89 -3.13 -24.18
CA ILE A 344 9.38 -4.17 -25.07
C ILE A 344 7.86 -4.26 -24.90
N LYS A 345 7.10 -3.79 -25.91
CA LYS A 345 5.63 -3.72 -25.84
C LYS A 345 4.98 -5.10 -25.69
N SER A 346 5.49 -6.08 -26.41
CA SER A 346 5.01 -7.47 -26.38
C SER A 346 6.21 -8.40 -26.48
N PHE A 347 6.42 -9.19 -25.43
CA PHE A 347 7.53 -10.11 -25.29
C PHE A 347 7.00 -11.56 -25.26
N PRO A 348 6.94 -12.24 -26.42
CA PRO A 348 6.59 -13.65 -26.49
C PRO A 348 7.75 -14.53 -26.01
N VAL A 349 7.48 -15.83 -25.84
CA VAL A 349 8.47 -16.82 -25.36
C VAL A 349 9.67 -16.98 -26.28
#